data_AF-A0AAD7DX34-F1
#
_entry.id   AF-A0AAD7DX34-F1
#
_cell.length_a   1.000
_cell.length_b   1.000
_cell.length_c   1.000
_cell.angle_alpha   90.00
_cell.angle_beta   90.00
_cell.angle_gamma   90.00
#
_symmetry.space_group_name_H-M   'P 1'
#
loop_
_entity.id
_entity.type
_entity.pdbx_description
1 polymer ?
#
loop_
_entity_poly.entity_id
_entity_poly.type
_entity_poly.pdbx_seq_one_letter_code
_entity_poly.pdbx_strand_id
1 'polypeptide(L)'
;ESSQSQRVHDLWFEDGDLVLQAGNGQFRVYRGVLAARSSVFNDMLSESFPQPLDSELVEGFPLVRLPDPESHVTRFLRAIF
;
A
#
# COMPACT_ATOMS: atom_id res chain seq x y z
N GLU A 1 -2.71 -13.63 -17.97
CA GLU A 1 -1.62 -12.64 -18.13
C GLU A 1 -1.02 -12.35 -16.76
N SER A 2 0.29 -12.51 -16.60
CA SER A 2 0.98 -12.18 -15.37
C SER A 2 1.07 -10.65 -15.28
N SER A 3 0.14 -10.01 -14.57
CA SER A 3 0.18 -8.56 -14.33
C SER A 3 1.46 -8.24 -13.56
N GLN A 4 2.53 -7.87 -14.27
CA GLN A 4 3.75 -7.39 -13.65
C GLN A 4 3.44 -6.06 -12.98
N SER A 5 3.55 -6.04 -11.67
CA SER A 5 3.41 -4.82 -10.91
C SER A 5 4.76 -4.08 -10.91
N GLN A 6 4.74 -2.78 -11.21
CA GLN A 6 5.91 -1.91 -11.27
C GLN A 6 6.05 -1.16 -9.95
N ARG A 7 7.27 -1.14 -9.41
CA ARG A 7 7.58 -0.40 -8.18
C ARG A 7 7.75 1.08 -8.50
N VAL A 8 7.10 1.93 -7.71
CA VAL A 8 7.24 3.37 -7.80
C VAL A 8 8.38 3.80 -6.88
N HIS A 9 9.57 4.01 -7.45
CA HIS A 9 10.81 4.30 -6.71
C HIS A 9 10.67 5.48 -5.73
N ASP A 10 9.95 6.55 -6.11
CA ASP A 10 9.74 7.73 -5.26
C ASP A 10 8.95 7.44 -3.97
N LEU A 11 8.20 6.34 -3.95
CA LEU A 11 7.28 5.94 -2.87
C LEU A 11 7.57 4.50 -2.41
N TRP A 12 8.83 4.09 -2.57
CA TRP A 12 9.34 2.81 -2.13
C TRP A 12 10.35 3.01 -1.01
N PHE A 13 9.87 3.02 0.22
CA PHE A 13 10.68 3.17 1.42
C PHE A 13 11.29 1.82 1.81
N GLU A 14 12.62 1.75 1.90
CA GLU A 14 13.36 0.52 2.26
C GLU A 14 13.04 0.02 3.67
N ASP A 15 12.61 0.91 4.57
CA ASP A 15 12.17 0.58 5.93
C ASP A 15 10.63 0.52 6.04
N GLY A 16 9.91 0.64 4.91
CA GLY A 16 8.45 0.56 4.89
C GLY A 16 7.95 -0.82 5.32
N ASP A 17 6.86 -0.84 6.08
CA ASP A 17 6.31 -2.04 6.71
C ASP A 17 5.02 -2.53 6.05
N LEU A 18 4.56 -1.83 5.02
CA LEU A 18 3.35 -2.11 4.27
C LEU A 18 3.59 -1.88 2.78
N VAL A 19 3.09 -2.79 1.94
CA VAL A 19 3.07 -2.61 0.50
C VAL A 19 1.64 -2.31 0.07
N LEU A 20 1.45 -1.23 -0.68
CA LEU A 20 0.20 -0.91 -1.35
C LEU A 20 0.34 -1.24 -2.84
N GLN A 21 -0.72 -1.75 -3.43
CA GLN A 21 -0.79 -1.92 -4.89
C GLN A 21 -2.04 -1.23 -5.43
N ALA A 22 -1.85 -0.36 -6.42
CA ALA A 22 -2.93 0.32 -7.12
C ALA A 22 -2.75 0.10 -8.62
N GLY A 23 -3.65 -0.67 -9.23
CA GLY A 23 -3.46 -1.18 -10.59
C GLY A 23 -2.14 -1.96 -10.72
N ASN A 24 -1.23 -1.42 -11.53
CA ASN A 24 0.11 -1.98 -11.74
C ASN A 24 1.17 -1.36 -10.83
N GLY A 25 0.91 -0.21 -10.18
CA GLY A 25 1.89 0.44 -9.31
C GLY A 25 1.95 -0.19 -7.92
N GLN A 26 3.16 -0.43 -7.43
CA GLN A 26 3.45 -0.87 -6.07
C GLN A 26 4.22 0.20 -5.30
N PHE A 27 3.82 0.39 -4.05
CA PHE A 27 4.33 1.41 -3.14
C PHE A 27 4.68 0.75 -1.82
N ARG A 28 5.88 0.97 -1.30
CA ARG A 28 6.27 0.44 0.01
C ARG A 28 6.34 1.60 0.98
N VAL A 29 5.45 1.62 1.97
CA VAL A 29 5.13 2.78 2.81
C VAL A 29 4.94 2.38 4.26
N TYR A 30 4.80 3.38 5.13
CA TYR A 30 4.61 3.17 6.57
C TYR A 30 3.12 3.16 6.92
N ARG A 31 2.61 2.04 7.41
CA ARG A 31 1.21 1.89 7.82
C ARG A 31 0.80 2.92 8.88
N GLY A 32 1.70 3.17 9.84
CA GLY A 32 1.43 4.10 10.95
C GLY A 32 1.26 5.54 10.48
N VAL A 33 2.04 5.95 9.47
CA VAL A 33 1.93 7.29 8.88
C VAL A 33 0.63 7.42 8.09
N LEU A 34 0.26 6.39 7.32
CA LEU A 34 -1.00 6.38 6.57
C LEU A 34 -2.22 6.45 7.50
N ALA A 35 -2.24 5.61 8.53
CA ALA A 35 -3.31 5.61 9.52
C ALA A 35 -3.40 6.95 10.27
N ALA A 36 -2.27 7.56 10.63
CA ALA A 36 -2.26 8.85 11.30
C ALA A 36 -2.71 10.03 10.42
N ARG A 37 -2.53 9.92 9.10
CA ARG A 37 -2.82 11.00 8.14
C ARG A 37 -4.13 10.81 7.39
N SER A 38 -4.75 9.64 7.47
CA SER A 38 -6.01 9.32 6.81
C SER A 38 -6.84 8.35 7.64
N SER A 39 -8.00 8.80 8.11
CA SER A 39 -8.95 7.96 8.82
C SER A 39 -9.45 6.81 7.94
N VAL A 40 -9.61 7.03 6.63
CA VAL A 40 -10.02 5.98 5.69
C VAL A 40 -8.99 4.86 5.62
N PHE A 41 -7.70 5.19 5.52
CA PHE A 41 -6.65 4.17 5.56
C PHE A 41 -6.51 3.55 6.94
N ASN A 42 -6.71 4.32 8.02
CA ASN A 42 -6.73 3.77 9.37
C ASN A 42 -7.81 2.69 9.51
N ASP A 43 -9.02 3.00 9.08
CA ASP A 43 -10.16 2.08 9.18
C ASP A 43 -9.93 0.87 8.26
N MET A 44 -9.53 1.08 7.01
CA MET A 44 -9.24 -0.01 6.06
C MET A 44 -8.11 -0.93 6.54
N LEU A 45 -7.02 -0.37 7.10
CA LEU A 45 -5.92 -1.16 7.66
C LEU A 45 -6.34 -1.87 8.95
N SER A 46 -7.20 -1.25 9.76
CA SER A 46 -7.75 -1.85 10.98
C SER A 46 -8.78 -2.94 10.70
N GLU A 47 -9.53 -2.82 9.60
CA GLU A 47 -10.49 -3.83 9.14
C GLU A 47 -9.81 -4.98 8.37
N SER A 48 -8.76 -4.66 7.59
CA SER A 48 -7.95 -5.69 6.89
C SER A 48 -7.01 -6.46 7.82
N PHE A 49 -6.72 -5.92 9.01
CA PHE A 49 -5.99 -6.62 10.08
C PHE A 49 -6.96 -6.98 11.21
N PRO A 50 -7.46 -8.23 11.25
CA PRO A 50 -6.59 -9.37 11.51
C PRO A 50 -7.02 -10.61 10.70
N GLN A 51 -6.51 -10.79 9.48
CA GLN A 51 -6.81 -11.99 8.69
C GLN A 51 -5.52 -12.78 8.41
N PRO A 52 -5.23 -13.86 9.19
CA PRO A 52 -3.97 -14.59 9.11
C PRO A 52 -3.88 -15.61 7.96
N LEU A 53 -4.83 -15.68 7.02
CA LEU A 53 -4.89 -16.80 6.07
C LEU A 53 -4.76 -16.45 4.59
N ASP A 54 -4.98 -15.20 4.17
CA ASP A 54 -4.98 -14.85 2.73
C ASP A 54 -4.41 -13.45 2.44
N SER A 55 -3.63 -12.89 3.38
CA SER A 55 -2.91 -11.64 3.10
C SER A 55 -1.84 -11.92 2.04
N GLU A 56 -2.03 -11.33 0.87
CA GLU A 56 -1.02 -11.38 -0.18
C GLU A 56 0.25 -10.71 0.35
N LEU A 57 1.39 -11.39 0.22
CA LEU A 57 2.67 -10.90 0.71
C LEU A 57 3.55 -10.52 -0.47
N VAL A 58 4.16 -9.33 -0.39
CA VAL A 58 5.20 -8.89 -1.33
C VAL A 58 6.49 -8.75 -0.53
N GLU A 59 7.50 -9.55 -0.89
CA GLU A 59 8.79 -9.58 -0.18
C GLU A 59 8.67 -9.88 1.34
N GLY A 60 7.61 -10.59 1.73
CA GLY A 60 7.34 -10.89 3.15
C GLY A 60 6.62 -9.77 3.90
N PHE A 61 6.26 -8.67 3.23
CA PHE A 61 5.45 -7.58 3.78
C PHE A 61 3.99 -7.70 3.34
N PRO A 62 3.04 -7.27 4.18
CA PRO A 62 1.62 -7.28 3.84
C PRO A 62 1.34 -6.40 2.61
N LEU A 63 0.69 -6.96 1.61
CA LEU A 63 0.18 -6.24 0.44
C LEU A 63 -1.29 -5.88 0.63
N VAL A 64 -1.63 -4.62 0.37
CA VAL A 64 -3.01 -4.16 0.30
C VAL A 64 -3.28 -3.64 -1.10
N ARG A 65 -4.22 -4.28 -1.80
CA ARG A 65 -4.69 -3.83 -3.12
C ARG A 65 -5.74 -2.75 -2.95
N LEU A 66 -5.51 -1.61 -3.58
CA LEU A 66 -6.44 -0.50 -3.61
C LEU A 66 -7.26 -0.58 -4.91
N PRO A 67 -8.57 -0.31 -4.85
CA PRO A 67 -9.42 -0.26 -6.04
C PRO A 67 -9.16 0.99 -6.89
N ASP A 68 -8.50 2.00 -6.31
CA ASP A 68 -8.17 3.26 -6.97
C ASP A 68 -7.08 3.11 -8.05
N PRO A 69 -7.09 3.97 -9.08
CA PRO A 69 -6.04 4.00 -10.08
C PRO A 69 -4.70 4.44 -9.49
N GLU A 70 -3.60 3.91 -10.05
CA GLU A 70 -2.22 4.20 -9.67
C GLU A 70 -1.94 5.72 -9.55
N SER A 71 -2.45 6.51 -10.48
CA SER A 71 -2.22 7.96 -10.53
C SER A 71 -2.83 8.70 -9.34
N HIS A 72 -3.99 8.26 -8.85
CA HIS A 72 -4.66 8.86 -7.69
C HIS A 72 -3.90 8.52 -6.42
N VAL A 73 -3.55 7.24 -6.24
CA VAL A 73 -2.81 6.75 -5.09
C VAL A 73 -1.42 7.38 -5.04
N THR A 74 -0.71 7.48 -6.16
CA THR A 74 0.60 8.14 -6.25
C THR A 74 0.52 9.59 -5.79
N ARG A 75 -0.46 10.35 -6.27
CA ARG A 75 -0.64 11.76 -5.91
C ARG A 75 -0.99 11.94 -4.43
N PHE A 76 -1.80 11.03 -3.89
CA PHE A 76 -2.17 11.01 -2.49
C PHE A 76 -0.98 10.67 -1.58
N LEU A 77 -0.23 9.62 -1.90
CA LEU A 77 0.94 9.20 -1.14
C LEU A 77 2.02 10.28 -1.14
N ARG A 78 2.27 10.96 -2.27
CA ARG A 78 3.17 12.13 -2.36
C ARG A 78 2.72 13.35 -1.54
N ALA A 79 1.46 13.39 -1.09
CA ALA A 79 0.98 14.46 -0.22
C ALA A 79 1.12 14.09 1.28
N ILE A 80 1.28 12.80 1.58
CA ILE A 80 1.44 12.28 2.94
C ILE A 80 2.91 12.16 3.33
N PHE A 81 3.73 11.66 2.41
CA PHE A 81 5.18 11.46 2.54
C PHE A 81 5.93 12.53 1.74
#